data_AF-A0A7C3FAA1-F1
#
_entry.id   AF-A0A7C3FAA1-F1
#
_cell.length_a   1.000
_cell.length_b   1.000
_cell.length_c   1.000
_cell.angle_alpha   90.00
_cell.angle_beta   90.00
_cell.angle_gamma   90.00
#
_symmetry.space_group_name_H-M   'P 1'
#
loop_
_entity.id
_entity.type
_entity.pdbx_description
1 polymer ?
#
loop_
_entity_poly.entity_id
_entity_poly.type
_entity_poly.pdbx_seq_one_letter_code
_entity_poly.pdbx_strand_id
1 'polypeptide(L)' 'RTSLQGGEDMSPEEYKAAGGNDSLIHVDFMMGSAEMDIDGILPDGTAEPILRQGEWAFKV' A
#
# COMPACT_ATOMS: atom_id res chain seq x y z
N ARG A 1 12.98 -1.50 3.12
CA ARG A 1 13.10 -0.70 1.88
C ARG A 1 12.73 -1.49 0.61
N THR A 2 12.58 -2.80 0.70
CA THR A 2 12.21 -3.72 -0.41
C THR A 2 10.85 -3.44 -1.06
N SER A 3 9.97 -2.69 -0.40
CA SER A 3 8.65 -2.31 -0.93
C SER A 3 8.70 -1.27 -2.05
N LEU A 4 9.85 -0.64 -2.29
CA LEU A 4 10.09 0.24 -3.44
C LEU A 4 11.05 -0.45 -4.42
N GLN A 5 10.76 -0.35 -5.71
CA GLN A 5 11.63 -0.90 -6.76
C GLN A 5 13.03 -0.25 -6.67
N GLY A 6 14.07 -1.07 -6.50
CA GLY A 6 15.44 -0.59 -6.30
C GLY A 6 15.71 0.06 -4.92
N GLY A 7 14.77 -0.03 -3.98
CA GLY A 7 14.85 0.68 -2.69
C GLY A 7 15.98 0.24 -1.77
N GLU A 8 16.56 -0.95 -1.97
CA GLU A 8 17.71 -1.43 -1.19
C GLU A 8 19.01 -0.69 -1.52
N ASP A 9 19.14 -0.21 -2.75
CA ASP A 9 20.33 0.51 -3.24
C ASP A 9 20.26 2.02 -2.97
N MET A 10 19.11 2.52 -2.52
CA MET A 10 18.89 3.95 -2.25
C MET A 10 19.56 4.41 -0.96
N SER A 11 20.16 5.61 -1.01
CA SER A 11 20.50 6.35 0.20
C SER A 11 19.24 6.68 1.03
N PRO A 12 19.38 7.00 2.34
CA PRO A 12 18.25 7.43 3.15
C PRO A 12 17.49 8.63 2.57
N GLU A 13 18.20 9.59 1.99
CA GLU A 13 17.64 10.79 1.38
C GLU A 13 16.83 10.46 0.12
N GLU A 14 17.37 9.61 -0.76
CA GLU A 14 16.67 9.14 -1.96
C GLU A 14 15.44 8.32 -1.60
N TYR A 15 15.55 7.41 -0.63
CA TYR A 15 14.45 6.57 -0.17
C TYR A 15 13.30 7.42 0.37
N LYS A 16 13.61 8.45 1.16
CA LYS A 16 12.62 9.39 1.69
C LYS A 16 12.00 10.25 0.58
N ALA A 17 12.80 10.73 -0.36
CA ALA A 17 12.32 11.51 -1.50
C ALA A 17 11.39 10.69 -2.42
N ALA A 18 11.62 9.37 -2.52
CA ALA A 18 10.75 8.42 -3.22
C ALA A 18 9.46 8.06 -2.45
N GLY A 19 9.23 8.66 -1.28
CA GLY A 19 8.02 8.44 -0.46
C GLY A 19 8.16 7.36 0.60
N GLY A 20 9.36 6.78 0.77
CA GLY A 20 9.64 5.82 1.83
C GLY A 20 9.58 6.47 3.22
N ASN A 21 8.84 5.87 4.15
CA ASN A 21 8.88 6.26 5.55
C ASN A 21 10.11 5.66 6.24
N ASP A 22 10.82 6.47 7.04
CA ASP A 22 11.99 6.05 7.82
C ASP A 22 11.75 6.32 9.32
N SER A 23 11.83 5.29 10.14
CA SER A 23 11.47 5.31 11.55
C SER A 23 12.25 4.23 12.31
N LEU A 24 12.55 4.50 13.58
CA LEU A 24 13.18 3.51 14.47
C LEU A 24 12.24 2.36 14.84
N ILE A 25 10.93 2.61 14.79
CA ILE A 25 9.90 1.63 15.18
C ILE A 25 8.96 1.42 14.01
N HIS A 26 8.61 0.15 13.80
CA HIS A 26 7.53 -0.30 12.93
C HIS A 26 6.56 -1.14 13.77
N VAL A 27 5.30 -0.71 13.85
CA VAL A 27 4.25 -1.44 14.58
C VAL A 27 3.10 -1.71 13.63
N ASP A 28 2.86 -2.99 13.38
CA ASP A 28 1.70 -3.44 12.63
C ASP A 28 0.46 -3.48 13.53
N PHE A 29 -0.67 -3.02 13.00
CA PHE A 29 -1.98 -3.19 13.62
C PHE A 29 -3.00 -3.52 12.52
N MET A 30 -4.00 -4.33 12.87
CA MET A 30 -4.94 -4.91 11.93
C MET A 30 -6.20 -4.06 11.82
N MET A 31 -6.66 -3.84 10.59
CA MET A 31 -7.87 -3.05 10.28
C MET A 31 -8.95 -3.84 9.51
N GLY A 32 -8.64 -5.04 9.02
CA GLY A 32 -9.53 -5.84 8.16
C GLY A 32 -10.79 -6.34 8.86
N SER A 33 -11.89 -6.46 8.10
CA SER A 33 -13.15 -7.07 8.55
C SER A 33 -13.98 -7.59 7.37
N ALA A 34 -15.01 -8.40 7.63
CA ALA A 34 -15.99 -8.84 6.63
C ALA A 34 -16.93 -7.71 6.15
N GLU A 35 -16.82 -6.51 6.73
CA GLU A 35 -17.57 -5.31 6.33
C GLU A 35 -16.68 -4.31 5.57
N MET A 36 -15.43 -4.68 5.29
CA MET A 36 -14.45 -3.80 4.64
C MET A 36 -14.60 -3.80 3.12
N ASP A 37 -14.68 -2.61 2.54
CA ASP A 37 -14.55 -2.37 1.12
C ASP A 37 -13.26 -1.59 0.84
N ILE A 38 -12.55 -1.95 -0.22
CA ILE A 38 -11.32 -1.27 -0.67
C ILE A 38 -11.41 -0.97 -2.16
N ASP A 39 -11.13 0.27 -2.53
CA ASP A 39 -10.97 0.73 -3.91
C ASP A 39 -9.51 1.10 -4.19
N GLY A 40 -9.04 0.70 -5.37
CA GLY A 40 -7.83 1.25 -5.97
C GLY A 40 -8.20 2.49 -6.77
N ILE A 41 -7.42 3.56 -6.64
CA ILE A 41 -7.64 4.81 -7.37
C ILE A 41 -6.59 4.93 -8.48
N LEU A 42 -7.06 5.02 -9.73
CA LEU A 42 -6.23 5.21 -10.91
C LEU A 42 -5.69 6.65 -10.99
N PRO A 43 -4.63 6.92 -11.80
CA PRO A 43 -4.08 8.27 -11.95
C PRO A 43 -5.07 9.31 -12.48
N ASP A 44 -6.13 8.89 -13.18
CA ASP A 44 -7.20 9.75 -13.67
C ASP A 44 -8.31 10.00 -12.62
N GLY A 45 -8.20 9.38 -11.44
CA GLY A 45 -9.16 9.46 -10.34
C GLY A 45 -10.29 8.43 -10.40
N THR A 46 -10.32 7.56 -11.41
CA THR A 46 -11.28 6.45 -11.48
C THR A 46 -11.03 5.46 -10.35
N ALA A 47 -12.11 5.02 -9.69
CA ALA A 47 -12.06 4.01 -8.64
C ALA A 47 -12.37 2.62 -9.20
N GLU A 48 -11.51 1.65 -8.90
CA GLU A 48 -11.70 0.24 -9.23
C GLU A 48 -11.83 -0.60 -7.95
N PRO A 49 -12.83 -1.50 -7.87
CA PRO A 49 -13.03 -2.33 -6.69
C PRO A 49 -11.92 -3.38 -6.54
N ILE A 50 -11.26 -3.40 -5.38
CA ILE A 50 -10.23 -4.39 -5.03
C ILE A 50 -10.76 -5.42 -4.05
N LEU A 51 -11.29 -4.95 -2.91
CA LEU A 51 -12.03 -5.79 -1.95
C LEU A 51 -13.47 -5.31 -1.80
N ARG A 52 -14.39 -6.27 -1.60
CA ARG A 52 -15.77 -6.04 -1.18
C ARG A 52 -16.15 -7.03 -0.10
N GLN A 53 -16.71 -6.53 1.00
CA GLN A 53 -17.07 -7.32 2.18
C GLN A 53 -15.91 -8.22 2.67
N GLY A 54 -14.69 -7.68 2.64
CA GLY A 54 -13.47 -8.38 3.05
C GLY A 54 -12.88 -9.37 2.04
N GLU A 55 -13.50 -9.57 0.88
CA GLU A 55 -13.08 -10.55 -0.14
C GLU A 55 -12.71 -9.89 -1.47
N TRP A 56 -11.95 -10.59 -2.32
CA TRP A 56 -11.57 -10.09 -3.64
C TRP A 56 -12.78 -9.80 -4.53
N ALA A 57 -12.82 -8.60 -5.12
CA ALA A 57 -13.93 -8.17 -5.96
C ALA A 57 -13.91 -8.77 -7.39
N PHE A 58 -12.84 -9.48 -7.75
CA PHE A 58 -12.65 -10.10 -9.06
C PHE A 58 -12.25 -11.57 -8.92
N LYS A 59 -12.37 -12.33 -10.02
CA LYS A 59 -11.93 -13.73 -10.05
C LYS A 59 -10.40 -13.77 -10.05
N VAL A 60 -9.86 -14.53 -9.10
CA VAL A 60 -8.42 -14.83 -8.97
C VAL A 60 -8.13 -16.18 -9.61
#